data_AF-A0A2A2QJP6-F1
#
_entry.id   AF-A0A2A2QJP6-F1
#
_cell.length_a   1.000
_cell.length_b   1.000
_cell.length_c   1.000
_cell.angle_alpha   90.00
_cell.angle_beta   90.00
_cell.angle_gamma   90.00
#
_symmetry.space_group_name_H-M   'P 1'
#
loop_
_entity.id
_entity.type
_entity.pdbx_description
1 polymer ?
#
loop_
_entity_poly.entity_id
_entity_poly.type
_entity_poly.pdbx_seq_one_letter_code
_entity_poly.pdbx_strand_id
1 'polypeptide(L)'
;MNRRRNETRTPFSVFAALILAAATIAGGGIIYASCKNSQVQANRKLDKIEREIEQYRLDMRTTQMRMDELLNRFVIRKQLAENGSDLIAISSAVVEEVDTTHADPRAVASAAP
;
A
#
# COMPACT_ATOMS: atom_id res chain seq x y z
N MET A 1 -6.39 -73.71 -41.05
CA MET A 1 -7.26 -72.56 -40.73
C MET A 1 -7.34 -72.40 -39.21
N ASN A 2 -6.47 -71.58 -38.60
CA ASN A 2 -6.60 -71.19 -37.19
C ASN A 2 -5.67 -70.02 -36.86
N ARG A 3 -6.12 -68.79 -37.12
CA ARG A 3 -5.38 -67.54 -36.89
C ARG A 3 -6.23 -66.61 -36.03
N ARG A 4 -6.57 -67.04 -34.81
CA ARG A 4 -7.34 -66.22 -33.85
C ARG A 4 -6.88 -66.36 -32.39
N ARG A 5 -5.65 -66.80 -32.12
CA ARG A 5 -5.12 -66.94 -30.73
C ARG A 5 -4.03 -65.96 -30.31
N ASN A 6 -3.69 -64.98 -31.15
CA ASN A 6 -2.68 -63.96 -30.82
C ASN A 6 -3.30 -62.55 -30.76
N GLU A 7 -4.37 -62.39 -29.98
CA GLU A 7 -4.77 -61.05 -29.55
C GLU A 7 -3.94 -60.70 -28.31
N THR A 8 -2.91 -59.88 -28.52
CA THR A 8 -2.11 -59.29 -27.46
C THR A 8 -3.03 -58.47 -26.57
N ARG A 9 -3.40 -59.00 -25.40
CA ARG A 9 -4.21 -58.27 -24.41
C ARG A 9 -3.47 -57.01 -24.00
N THR A 10 -4.16 -55.88 -23.96
CA THR A 10 -3.59 -54.61 -23.50
C THR A 10 -3.10 -54.76 -22.06
N PRO A 11 -1.83 -54.46 -21.77
CA PRO A 11 -1.31 -54.64 -20.42
C PRO A 11 -1.90 -53.58 -19.48
N PHE A 12 -2.13 -53.96 -18.22
CA PHE A 12 -2.68 -53.10 -17.16
C PHE A 12 -1.92 -51.77 -17.00
N SER A 13 -0.63 -51.76 -17.31
CA SER A 13 0.22 -50.57 -17.31
C SER A 13 -0.30 -49.45 -18.22
N VAL A 14 -0.96 -49.78 -19.34
CA VAL A 14 -1.55 -48.78 -20.25
C VAL A 14 -2.71 -48.05 -19.57
N PHE A 15 -3.55 -48.78 -18.84
CA PHE A 15 -4.66 -48.17 -18.09
C PHE A 15 -4.14 -47.33 -16.92
N ALA A 16 -3.14 -47.82 -16.19
CA ALA A 16 -2.51 -47.07 -15.11
C ALA A 16 -1.86 -45.77 -15.63
N ALA A 17 -1.15 -45.83 -16.76
CA ALA A 17 -0.55 -44.66 -17.39
C ALA A 17 -1.59 -43.64 -17.87
N LEU A 18 -2.72 -44.11 -18.44
CA LEU A 18 -3.83 -43.24 -18.84
C LEU A 18 -4.48 -42.54 -17.65
N ILE A 19 -4.70 -43.25 -16.54
CA ILE A 19 -5.26 -42.66 -15.32
C ILE A 19 -4.30 -41.61 -14.76
N LEU A 20 -3.00 -41.90 -14.75
CA LEU A 20 -1.98 -40.97 -14.25
C LEU A 20 -1.89 -39.72 -15.14
N ALA A 21 -1.93 -39.89 -16.47
CA ALA A 21 -1.97 -38.78 -17.42
C ALA A 21 -3.25 -37.94 -17.27
N ALA A 22 -4.41 -38.58 -17.09
CA ALA A 22 -5.65 -37.87 -16.84
C ALA A 22 -5.60 -37.08 -15.52
N ALA A 23 -5.03 -37.66 -14.47
CA ALA A 23 -4.88 -37.01 -13.17
C ALA A 23 -3.94 -35.79 -13.22
N THR A 24 -2.82 -35.87 -13.96
CA THR A 24 -1.90 -34.73 -14.10
C THR A 24 -2.51 -33.61 -14.93
N ILE A 25 -3.23 -33.92 -16.01
CA ILE A 25 -3.95 -32.91 -16.82
C ILE A 25 -5.05 -32.23 -16.00
N ALA A 26 -5.87 -33.01 -15.28
CA ALA A 26 -6.92 -32.48 -14.43
C ALA A 26 -6.35 -31.62 -13.28
N GLY A 27 -5.30 -32.11 -12.60
CA GLY A 27 -4.62 -31.38 -11.53
C GLY A 27 -4.00 -30.07 -12.02
N GLY A 28 -3.35 -30.09 -13.19
CA GLY A 28 -2.79 -28.90 -13.82
C GLY A 28 -3.86 -27.84 -14.13
N GLY A 29 -5.02 -28.27 -14.64
CA GLY A 29 -6.16 -27.38 -14.90
C GLY A 29 -6.69 -26.68 -13.65
N ILE A 30 -6.82 -27.41 -12.53
CA ILE A 30 -7.29 -26.86 -11.24
C ILE A 30 -6.30 -25.82 -10.70
N ILE A 31 -5.01 -26.13 -10.70
CA ILE A 31 -3.97 -25.21 -10.21
C ILE A 31 -3.93 -23.95 -11.06
N TYR A 32 -4.02 -24.08 -12.39
CA TYR A 32 -4.05 -22.94 -13.30
C TYR A 32 -5.26 -22.02 -13.05
N ALA A 33 -6.45 -22.61 -12.89
CA ALA A 33 -7.66 -21.85 -12.59
C ALA A 33 -7.58 -21.11 -11.24
N SER A 34 -7.09 -21.79 -10.20
CA SER A 34 -6.88 -21.15 -8.90
C SER A 34 -5.85 -20.02 -8.96
N CYS A 35 -4.73 -20.23 -9.63
CA CYS A 35 -3.70 -19.21 -9.79
C CYS A 35 -4.22 -17.97 -10.52
N LYS A 36 -4.99 -18.16 -11.60
CA LYS A 36 -5.61 -17.05 -12.35
C LYS A 36 -6.62 -16.28 -11.49
N ASN A 37 -7.43 -16.97 -10.70
CA ASN A 37 -8.37 -16.33 -9.78
C ASN A 37 -7.65 -15.54 -8.68
N SER A 38 -6.54 -16.07 -8.15
CA SER A 38 -5.71 -15.36 -7.18
C SER A 38 -5.05 -14.12 -7.78
N GLN A 39 -4.58 -14.17 -9.04
CA GLN A 39 -4.03 -13.00 -9.74
C GLN A 39 -5.06 -11.88 -9.88
N VAL A 40 -6.29 -12.20 -10.27
CA VAL A 40 -7.36 -11.20 -10.38
C VAL A 40 -7.66 -10.56 -9.02
N GLN A 41 -7.68 -11.36 -7.95
CA GLN A 41 -7.89 -10.83 -6.60
C GLN A 41 -6.72 -9.95 -6.14
N ALA A 42 -5.48 -10.33 -6.44
CA ALA A 42 -4.30 -9.52 -6.15
C ALA A 42 -4.33 -8.18 -6.89
N ASN A 43 -4.64 -8.18 -8.19
CA ASN A 43 -4.76 -6.96 -8.98
C ASN A 43 -5.85 -6.03 -8.45
N ARG A 44 -7.02 -6.57 -8.08
CA ARG A 44 -8.09 -5.77 -7.46
C ARG A 44 -7.66 -5.13 -6.14
N LYS A 45 -6.86 -5.85 -5.33
CA LYS A 45 -6.31 -5.30 -4.08
C LYS A 45 -5.30 -4.18 -4.37
N LEU A 46 -4.43 -4.38 -5.37
CA LEU A 46 -3.49 -3.35 -5.81
C LEU A 46 -4.23 -2.10 -6.29
N ASP A 47 -5.24 -2.24 -7.15
CA ASP A 47 -6.06 -1.11 -7.62
C ASP A 47 -6.73 -0.34 -6.48
N LYS A 48 -7.17 -1.04 -5.43
CA LYS A 48 -7.77 -0.40 -4.25
C LYS A 48 -6.72 0.40 -3.47
N ILE A 49 -5.55 -0.19 -3.23
CA ILE A 49 -4.45 0.47 -2.52
C ILE A 49 -3.96 1.70 -3.31
N GLU A 50 -3.82 1.59 -4.63
CA GLU A 50 -3.43 2.70 -5.51
C GLU A 50 -4.40 3.88 -5.36
N ARG A 51 -5.71 3.61 -5.34
CA ARG A 51 -6.74 4.64 -5.14
C ARG A 51 -6.67 5.28 -3.75
N GLU A 52 -6.44 4.49 -2.71
CA GLU A 52 -6.26 5.00 -1.35
C GLU A 52 -5.01 5.90 -1.26
N ILE A 53 -3.89 5.49 -1.86
CA ILE A 53 -2.66 6.31 -1.92
C ILE A 53 -2.92 7.64 -2.62
N GLU A 54 -3.63 7.62 -3.75
CA GLU A 54 -3.94 8.85 -4.49
C GLU A 54 -4.86 9.78 -3.69
N GLN A 55 -5.82 9.23 -2.94
CA GLN A 55 -6.63 10.00 -2.00
C GLN A 55 -5.77 10.62 -0.89
N TYR A 56 -4.87 9.86 -0.27
CA TYR A 56 -3.96 10.39 0.74
C TYR A 56 -3.03 11.48 0.21
N ARG A 57 -2.58 11.37 -1.05
CA ARG A 57 -1.78 12.43 -1.69
C ARG A 57 -2.56 13.72 -1.86
N LEU A 58 -3.83 13.64 -2.25
CA LEU A 58 -4.70 14.81 -2.35
C LEU A 58 -4.92 15.45 -0.98
N ASP A 59 -5.21 14.63 0.04
CA ASP A 59 -5.44 15.13 1.40
C ASP A 59 -4.17 15.75 2.00
N MET A 60 -2.99 15.16 1.74
CA MET A 60 -1.71 15.72 2.14
C MET A 60 -1.47 17.10 1.50
N ARG A 61 -1.76 17.25 0.20
CA ARG A 61 -1.66 18.56 -0.48
C ARG A 61 -2.65 19.57 0.10
N THR A 62 -3.89 19.17 0.37
CA THR A 62 -4.88 20.05 1.00
C THR A 62 -4.44 20.47 2.41
N THR A 63 -3.88 19.53 3.18
CA THR A 63 -3.34 19.80 4.51
C THR A 63 -2.14 20.74 4.45
N GLN A 64 -1.22 20.53 3.50
CA GLN A 64 -0.10 21.44 3.28
C GLN A 64 -0.57 22.85 2.91
N MET A 65 -1.54 22.99 2.00
CA MET A 65 -2.11 24.30 1.66
C MET A 65 -2.74 25.00 2.87
N ARG A 66 -3.48 24.26 3.72
CA ARG A 66 -4.05 24.82 4.96
C ARG A 66 -2.98 25.21 5.96
N MET A 67 -1.92 24.41 6.08
CA MET A 67 -0.78 24.74 6.94
C MET A 67 -0.06 26.00 6.44
N ASP A 68 0.16 26.13 5.14
CA ASP A 68 0.75 27.34 4.55
C ASP A 68 -0.13 28.57 4.77
N GLU A 69 -1.46 28.44 4.72
CA GLU A 69 -2.38 29.54 4.99
C GLU A 69 -2.35 29.97 6.47
N LEU A 70 -2.37 29.02 7.40
CA LEU A 70 -2.35 29.29 8.85
C LEU A 70 -0.98 29.76 9.35
N LEU A 71 0.09 29.19 8.82
CA LEU A 71 1.48 29.59 9.11
C LEU A 71 1.89 30.83 8.34
N ASN A 72 1.03 31.36 7.47
CA ASN A 72 1.31 32.59 6.76
C ASN A 72 1.48 33.73 7.77
N ARG A 73 2.71 34.26 7.83
CA ARG A 73 3.11 35.37 8.70
C ARG A 73 2.14 36.56 8.62
N PHE A 74 1.52 36.81 7.47
CA PHE A 74 0.56 37.89 7.28
C PHE A 74 -0.78 37.63 7.98
N VAL A 75 -1.26 36.38 7.96
CA VAL A 75 -2.49 35.96 8.66
C VAL A 75 -2.29 36.01 10.17
N ILE A 76 -1.16 35.49 10.65
CA ILE A 76 -0.81 35.53 12.08
C ILE A 76 -0.74 36.97 12.58
N ARG A 77 -0.04 37.86 11.85
CA ARG A 77 0.05 39.29 12.21
C ARG A 77 -1.31 39.97 12.24
N LYS A 78 -2.19 39.64 11.29
CA LYS A 78 -3.55 40.20 11.24
C LYS A 78 -4.40 39.73 12.41
N GLN A 79 -4.38 38.43 12.73
CA GLN A 79 -5.09 37.88 13.90
C GLN A 79 -4.55 38.45 15.21
N LEU A 80 -3.23 38.67 15.32
CA LEU A 80 -2.64 39.26 16.52
C LEU A 80 -3.08 40.72 16.73
N ALA A 81 -3.15 41.48 15.63
CA ALA A 81 -3.69 42.85 15.64
C ALA A 81 -5.18 42.89 15.98
N GLU A 82 -5.99 41.95 15.46
CA GLU A 82 -7.42 41.82 15.79
C GLU A 82 -7.64 41.43 17.27
N ASN A 83 -6.76 40.60 17.83
CA ASN A 83 -6.79 40.21 19.25
C ASN A 83 -6.16 41.26 20.19
N GLY A 84 -5.69 42.39 19.68
CA GLY A 84 -5.12 43.48 20.48
C GLY A 84 -3.79 43.14 21.18
N SER A 85 -3.08 42.12 20.71
CA SER A 85 -1.79 41.71 21.28
C SER A 85 -0.65 42.21 20.39
N ASP A 86 0.26 43.01 20.96
CA ASP A 86 1.45 43.47 20.25
C ASP A 86 2.53 42.39 20.20
N LEU A 87 3.22 42.28 19.07
CA LEU A 87 4.39 41.41 18.93
C LEU A 87 5.55 41.99 19.74
N ILE A 88 6.01 41.27 20.75
CA ILE A 88 7.24 41.61 21.46
C ILE A 88 8.43 41.14 20.63
N ALA A 89 9.42 42.01 20.42
CA ALA A 89 10.67 41.64 19.76
C ALA A 89 11.46 40.69 20.66
N ILE A 90 11.61 39.43 20.22
CA ILE A 90 12.46 38.44 20.89
C ILE A 90 13.91 38.66 20.42
N SER A 91 14.84 38.80 21.37
CA SER A 91 16.26 38.91 21.08
C SER A 91 16.77 37.63 20.43
N SER A 92 17.60 37.75 19.38
CA SER A 92 18.20 36.60 18.69
C SER A 92 19.09 35.73 19.60
N ALA A 93 19.50 36.24 20.76
CA ALA A 93 20.27 35.50 21.75
C ALA A 93 19.45 34.42 22.50
N VAL A 94 18.12 34.42 22.40
CA VAL A 94 17.21 33.45 23.06
C VAL A 94 16.61 32.47 22.05
N VAL A 95 16.96 32.58 20.78
CA VAL A 95 16.45 31.70 19.72
C VAL A 95 17.35 30.48 19.60
N GLU A 96 16.83 29.32 19.97
CA GLU A 96 17.47 28.04 19.71
C GLU A 96 17.00 27.51 18.34
N GLU A 97 17.96 27.23 17.45
CA GLU A 97 17.68 26.66 16.14
C GLU A 97 17.49 25.15 16.28
N VAL A 98 16.26 24.67 16.07
CA VAL A 98 15.96 23.24 16.13
C VAL A 98 16.43 22.57 14.83
N ASP A 99 17.52 21.82 14.92
CA ASP A 99 18.03 21.01 13.82
C ASP A 99 17.03 19.90 13.45
N THR A 100 16.53 19.95 12.22
CA THR A 100 15.49 19.04 11.72
C THR A 100 16.02 17.66 11.33
N THR A 101 17.34 17.44 11.39
CA THR A 101 17.95 16.13 11.07
C THR A 101 17.60 15.03 12.07
N HIS A 102 17.13 15.39 13.28
CA HIS A 102 16.68 14.47 14.32
C HIS A 102 15.26 14.81 14.83
N ALA A 103 14.29 14.94 13.93
CA ALA A 103 12.90 15.15 14.32
C ALA A 103 12.24 13.84 14.82
N ASP A 104 12.31 13.58 16.13
CA ASP A 104 11.26 12.82 16.82
C ASP A 104 10.07 13.79 17.02
N PRO A 105 8.87 13.54 16.45
CA PRO A 105 7.78 14.52 16.42
C PRO A 105 7.10 14.78 17.77
N ARG A 106 7.64 14.27 18.87
CA ARG A 106 7.00 14.30 20.17
C ARG A 106 7.57 15.41 21.05
N ALA A 107 6.71 16.41 21.22
CA ALA A 107 6.63 17.29 22.38
C ALA A 107 7.76 18.32 22.54
N VAL A 108 7.58 19.47 21.91
CA VAL A 108 8.14 20.73 22.41
C VAL A 108 7.00 21.63 22.88
N ALA A 109 6.46 21.26 24.04
CA ALA A 109 5.63 22.13 24.87
C ALA A 109 5.95 21.79 26.33
N SER A 110 7.09 22.29 26.82
CA SER A 110 7.36 22.35 28.25
C SER A 110 7.28 23.82 28.67
N ALA A 111 6.07 24.27 28.94
CA ALA A 111 5.87 25.45 29.78
C ALA A 111 6.32 25.06 31.20
N ALA A 112 7.41 25.66 31.66
CA ALA A 112 7.75 25.69 33.08
C ALA A 112 7.65 27.16 33.55
N PRO A 113 7.17 27.39 34.78
CA PRO A 113 6.57 28.65 35.26
C PRO A 113 7.53 29.83 35.39
#